data_AF-A0A932D7L3-F1
#
_entry.id   AF-A0A932D7L3-F1
#
_cell.length_a   1.000
_cell.length_b   1.000
_cell.length_c   1.000
_cell.angle_alpha   90.00
_cell.angle_beta   90.00
_cell.angle_gamma   90.00
#
_symmetry.space_group_name_H-M   'P 1'
#
loop_
_entity.id
_entity.type
_entity.pdbx_description
1 polymer ?
#
loop_
_entity_poly.entity_id
_entity_poly.type
_entity_poly.pdbx_seq_one_letter_code
_entity_poly.pdbx_strand_id
1 'polypeptide(L)'
;DVDGLHIRNLLITYFFRFFDALVHDGHLHVLETPLFRVRNKEQTIYCYSEAERDDAAGRLGKSAEITRFKGLGEINPSEFKQFIGENMRLSRVEHAPKPDAANIFTFYMGKNTPERKDYIMGNLVVPVEE
;
A
#
# COMPACT_ATOMS: atom_id res chain seq x y z
N ASP A 1 -3.98 4.89 0.94
CA ASP A 1 -3.73 6.26 1.42
C ASP A 1 -2.69 6.23 2.55
N VAL A 2 -2.39 7.37 3.17
CA VAL A 2 -1.38 7.46 4.25
C VAL A 2 -1.85 6.76 5.53
N ASP A 3 -3.15 6.80 5.82
CA ASP A 3 -3.71 6.12 7.00
C ASP A 3 -3.73 4.61 6.83
N GLY A 4 -4.02 4.11 5.63
CA GLY A 4 -3.91 2.70 5.28
C GLY A 4 -2.48 2.18 5.41
N LEU A 5 -1.48 2.98 5.03
CA LEU A 5 -0.07 2.67 5.27
C LEU A 5 0.24 2.57 6.77
N HIS A 6 -0.30 3.49 7.57
CA HIS A 6 -0.13 3.48 9.02
C HIS A 6 -0.75 2.22 9.66
N ILE A 7 -2.01 1.91 9.33
CA ILE A 7 -2.69 0.69 9.80
C ILE A 7 -1.91 -0.57 9.39
N ARG A 8 -1.44 -0.63 8.15
CA ARG A 8 -0.60 -1.72 7.63
C ARG A 8 0.64 -1.92 8.51
N ASN A 9 1.36 -0.85 8.83
CA ASN A 9 2.56 -0.93 9.67
C ASN A 9 2.25 -1.38 11.10
N LEU A 10 1.12 -0.95 11.68
CA LEU A 10 0.67 -1.40 13.00
C LEU A 10 0.34 -2.89 13.02
N LEU A 11 -0.38 -3.39 12.00
CA LEU A 11 -0.71 -4.81 11.88
C LEU A 11 0.52 -5.67 11.64
N ILE A 12 1.44 -5.24 10.76
CA ILE A 12 2.71 -5.93 10.55
C ILE A 12 3.50 -6.01 11.86
N THR A 13 3.60 -4.90 12.60
CA THR A 13 4.25 -4.89 13.92
C THR A 13 3.59 -5.86 14.90
N TYR A 14 2.26 -5.91 14.93
CA TYR A 14 1.51 -6.85 15.75
C TYR A 14 1.86 -8.31 15.40
N PHE A 15 1.85 -8.68 14.12
CA PHE A 15 2.24 -10.02 13.68
C PHE A 15 3.69 -10.35 14.01
N PHE A 16 4.63 -9.42 13.80
CA PHE A 16 6.03 -9.63 14.19
C PHE A 16 6.23 -9.80 15.70
N ARG A 17 5.42 -9.14 16.54
CA ARG A 17 5.57 -9.20 18.01
C ARG A 17 4.95 -10.44 18.62
N PHE A 18 3.80 -10.89 18.12
CA PHE A 18 3.02 -11.95 18.75
C PHE A 18 2.96 -13.25 17.95
N PHE A 19 3.24 -13.19 16.64
CA PHE A 19 3.11 -14.30 15.71
C PHE A 19 4.29 -14.36 14.72
N ASP A 20 5.51 -14.20 15.23
CA ASP A 20 6.73 -14.11 14.41
C ASP A 20 6.88 -15.29 13.44
N ALA A 21 6.52 -16.50 13.86
CA ALA A 21 6.51 -17.70 13.03
C ALA A 21 5.69 -17.52 11.74
N LEU A 22 4.49 -16.90 11.81
CA LEU A 22 3.66 -16.68 10.62
C LEU A 22 4.34 -15.75 9.61
N VAL A 23 5.12 -14.78 10.09
CA VAL A 23 5.86 -13.87 9.22
C VAL A 23 7.08 -14.56 8.62
N HIS A 24 7.84 -15.28 9.44
CA HIS A 24 9.04 -16.01 9.01
C HIS A 24 8.71 -17.12 8.00
N ASP A 25 7.63 -17.88 8.23
CA ASP A 25 7.16 -18.94 7.35
C ASP A 25 6.51 -18.39 6.07
N GLY A 26 6.34 -17.06 5.96
CA GLY A 26 5.86 -16.41 4.76
C GLY A 26 4.35 -16.41 4.57
N HIS A 27 3.59 -16.51 5.65
CA HIS A 27 2.13 -16.51 5.59
C HIS A 27 1.53 -15.10 5.54
N LEU A 28 2.29 -14.07 5.93
CA LEU A 28 1.80 -12.69 5.93
C LEU A 28 1.95 -12.02 4.56
N HIS A 29 0.82 -11.57 4.00
CA HIS A 29 0.74 -10.90 2.71
C HIS A 29 -0.09 -9.62 2.82
N VAL A 30 0.21 -8.65 1.95
CA VAL A 30 -0.56 -7.44 1.74
C VAL A 30 -1.21 -7.55 0.36
N LEU A 31 -2.53 -7.46 0.32
CA LEU A 31 -3.26 -7.34 -0.94
C LEU A 31 -3.08 -5.93 -1.48
N GLU A 32 -2.52 -5.81 -2.67
CA GLU A 32 -2.48 -4.56 -3.41
C GLU A 32 -3.80 -4.38 -4.15
N THR A 33 -4.38 -3.18 -4.05
CA THR A 33 -5.62 -2.81 -4.72
C THR A 33 -5.37 -1.68 -5.71
N PRO A 34 -6.14 -1.58 -6.80
CA PRO A 34 -5.90 -0.56 -7.81
C PRO A 34 -6.08 0.86 -7.24
N LEU A 35 -5.23 1.77 -7.70
CA LEU A 35 -5.28 3.18 -7.35
C LEU A 35 -6.16 3.97 -8.32
N PHE A 36 -6.27 3.49 -9.56
CA PHE A 36 -7.06 4.11 -10.61
C PHE A 36 -7.87 3.09 -11.40
N ARG A 37 -8.95 3.57 -11.99
CA ARG A 37 -9.70 2.90 -13.04
C ARG A 37 -9.79 3.82 -14.24
N VAL A 38 -9.33 3.34 -15.39
CA VAL A 38 -9.43 4.05 -16.67
C VAL A 38 -10.40 3.27 -17.56
N ARG A 39 -11.46 3.91 -18.04
CA ARG A 39 -12.48 3.21 -18.85
C ARG A 39 -12.99 4.03 -20.00
N ASN A 40 -13.45 3.37 -21.06
CA ASN A 40 -14.28 3.96 -22.09
C ASN A 40 -15.57 3.12 -22.24
N LYS A 41 -16.26 3.23 -23.39
CA LYS A 41 -17.49 2.46 -23.67
C LYS A 41 -17.26 0.96 -23.85
N GLU A 42 -16.05 0.55 -24.21
CA GLU A 42 -15.71 -0.82 -24.62
C GLU A 42 -14.88 -1.56 -23.58
N GLN A 43 -13.94 -0.86 -22.92
CA GLN A 43 -12.94 -1.46 -22.04
C GLN A 43 -12.80 -0.70 -20.72
N THR A 44 -12.49 -1.44 -19.66
CA THR A 44 -12.12 -0.92 -18.33
C THR A 44 -10.78 -1.52 -17.91
N ILE A 45 -9.86 -0.68 -17.47
CA ILE A 45 -8.50 -1.04 -17.05
C ILE A 45 -8.27 -0.54 -15.62
N TYR A 46 -7.82 -1.43 -14.74
CA TYR A 46 -7.43 -1.10 -13.37
C TYR A 46 -5.93 -0.90 -13.28
N CYS A 47 -5.51 0.22 -12.70
CA CYS A 47 -4.12 0.66 -12.66
C CYS A 47 -3.66 0.82 -11.21
N TYR A 48 -2.43 0.40 -10.93
CA TYR A 48 -1.81 0.36 -9.61
C TYR A 48 -0.70 1.40 -9.45
N SER A 49 -0.41 2.16 -10.50
CA SER A 49 0.53 3.28 -10.49
C SER A 49 0.05 4.40 -11.41
N GLU A 50 0.64 5.58 -11.25
CA GLU A 50 0.39 6.71 -12.16
C GLU A 50 0.89 6.43 -13.57
N ALA A 51 2.02 5.73 -13.70
CA ALA A 51 2.54 5.29 -15.00
C ALA A 51 1.58 4.34 -15.72
N GLU A 52 1.00 3.35 -15.00
CA GLU A 52 -0.02 2.46 -15.56
C GLU A 52 -1.28 3.23 -15.97
N ARG A 53 -1.70 4.24 -15.19
CA ARG A 53 -2.83 5.12 -15.51
C ARG A 53 -2.58 5.88 -16.82
N ASP A 54 -1.40 6.47 -16.97
CA ASP A 54 -1.08 7.31 -18.13
C ASP A 54 -0.97 6.47 -19.41
N ASP A 55 -0.39 5.26 -19.33
CA ASP A 55 -0.39 4.30 -20.43
C ASP A 55 -1.82 3.89 -20.80
N ALA A 56 -2.65 3.51 -19.82
CA ALA A 56 -4.03 3.13 -20.06
C ALA A 56 -4.86 4.26 -20.69
N ALA A 57 -4.67 5.50 -20.23
CA ALA A 57 -5.33 6.68 -20.79
C ALA A 57 -4.89 6.95 -22.24
N GLY A 58 -3.59 6.82 -22.53
CA GLY A 58 -3.06 6.92 -23.90
C GLY A 58 -3.65 5.87 -24.83
N ARG A 59 -3.81 4.63 -24.35
CA ARG A 59 -4.39 3.51 -25.11
C ARG A 59 -5.90 3.65 -25.36
N LEU A 60 -6.66 4.10 -24.36
CA LEU A 60 -8.13 4.23 -24.44
C LEU A 60 -8.56 5.53 -25.15
N GLY A 61 -7.65 6.49 -25.31
CA GLY A 61 -7.86 7.72 -26.06
C GLY A 61 -8.60 8.81 -25.26
N LYS A 62 -8.90 9.93 -25.93
CA LYS A 62 -9.43 11.16 -25.29
C LYS A 62 -10.80 11.02 -24.61
N SER A 63 -11.56 9.97 -24.92
CA SER A 63 -12.86 9.69 -24.29
C SER A 63 -12.75 8.83 -23.03
N ALA A 64 -11.53 8.48 -22.59
CA ALA A 64 -11.31 7.70 -21.40
C ALA A 64 -11.66 8.50 -20.13
N GLU A 65 -12.50 7.90 -19.29
CA GLU A 65 -12.80 8.39 -17.95
C GLU A 65 -11.81 7.78 -16.95
N ILE A 66 -11.16 8.64 -16.17
CA ILE A 66 -10.22 8.24 -15.13
C ILE A 66 -10.88 8.45 -13.76
N THR A 67 -10.99 7.40 -12.98
CA THR A 67 -11.39 7.43 -11.57
C THR A 67 -10.17 7.12 -10.71
N ARG A 68 -9.90 7.93 -9.67
CA ARG A 68 -8.90 7.63 -8.64
C ARG A 68 -9.61 7.11 -7.40
N PHE A 69 -9.19 5.96 -6.90
CA PHE A 69 -9.69 5.40 -5.65
C PHE A 69 -8.89 5.96 -4.48
N LYS A 70 -9.54 6.67 -3.56
CA LYS A 70 -8.90 7.17 -2.33
C LYS A 70 -8.89 6.13 -1.22
N GLY A 71 -9.86 5.20 -1.25
CA GLY A 71 -9.96 4.11 -0.30
C GLY A 71 -10.88 3.01 -0.82
N LEU A 72 -10.91 1.89 -0.10
CA LEU A 72 -11.66 0.70 -0.50
C LEU A 72 -13.18 0.93 -0.56
N GLY A 73 -13.71 1.88 0.22
CA GLY A 73 -15.12 2.23 0.21
C GLY A 73 -15.62 2.85 -1.10
N GLU A 74 -14.71 3.30 -1.96
CA GLU A 74 -15.05 3.82 -3.30
C GLU A 74 -15.17 2.70 -4.37
N ILE A 75 -14.80 1.47 -4.00
CA ILE A 75 -14.91 0.29 -4.85
C ILE A 75 -16.15 -0.49 -4.43
N ASN A 76 -17.04 -0.77 -5.38
CA ASN A 76 -18.23 -1.55 -5.05
C ASN A 76 -17.87 -3.04 -4.81
N PRO A 77 -18.68 -3.80 -4.04
CA PRO A 77 -18.34 -5.19 -3.70
C PRO A 77 -18.21 -6.15 -4.89
N SER A 78 -18.99 -5.96 -5.96
CA SER A 78 -18.92 -6.82 -7.15
C SER A 78 -17.66 -6.59 -7.97
N GLU A 79 -17.19 -5.35 -8.03
CA GLU A 79 -15.92 -4.91 -8.62
C GLU A 79 -14.75 -5.41 -7.77
N PHE A 80 -14.81 -5.20 -6.45
CA PHE A 80 -13.76 -5.65 -5.55
C PHE A 80 -13.53 -7.17 -5.61
N LYS A 81 -14.61 -7.96 -5.70
CA LYS A 81 -14.54 -9.41 -5.81
C LYS A 81 -13.69 -9.88 -7.01
N GLN A 82 -13.61 -9.09 -8.07
CA GLN A 82 -12.80 -9.42 -9.26
C GLN A 82 -11.30 -9.40 -8.99
N PHE A 83 -10.86 -8.67 -7.95
CA PHE A 83 -9.46 -8.59 -7.54
C PHE A 83 -9.04 -9.77 -6.66
N ILE A 84 -9.98 -10.61 -6.24
CA ILE A 84 -9.74 -11.77 -5.39
C ILE A 84 -9.83 -13.05 -6.22
N GLY A 85 -8.70 -13.67 -6.48
CA GLY A 85 -8.60 -14.92 -7.23
C GLY A 85 -7.16 -15.30 -7.49
N GLU A 86 -6.92 -16.18 -8.48
CA GLU A 86 -5.58 -16.67 -8.80
C GLU A 86 -4.60 -15.56 -9.22
N ASN A 87 -5.11 -14.47 -9.80
CA ASN A 87 -4.31 -13.34 -10.29
C ASN A 87 -4.27 -12.15 -9.32
N MET A 88 -4.63 -12.35 -8.05
CA MET A 88 -4.58 -11.28 -7.06
C MET A 88 -3.13 -10.80 -6.85
N ARG A 89 -2.94 -9.48 -6.74
CA ARG A 89 -1.62 -8.89 -6.52
C ARG A 89 -1.29 -8.92 -5.02
N LEU A 90 -0.46 -9.86 -4.60
CA LEU A 90 -0.02 -9.98 -3.21
C LEU A 90 1.45 -9.59 -3.07
N SER A 91 1.71 -8.68 -2.14
CA SER A 91 3.05 -8.37 -1.66
C SER A 91 3.32 -9.18 -0.40
N ARG A 92 4.26 -10.14 -0.46
CA ARG A 92 4.69 -10.89 0.73
C ARG A 92 5.45 -9.97 1.67
N VAL A 93 5.16 -10.05 2.97
CA VAL A 93 5.96 -9.34 3.98
C VAL A 93 7.22 -10.13 4.23
N GLU A 94 8.35 -9.63 3.72
CA GLU A 94 9.67 -10.23 3.96
C GLU A 94 10.18 -9.88 5.35
N HIS A 95 11.04 -10.75 5.91
CA HIS A 95 11.62 -10.52 7.22
C HIS A 95 13.02 -9.92 7.09
N ALA A 96 13.31 -8.92 7.93
CA ALA A 96 14.67 -8.59 8.31
C ALA A 96 15.17 -9.57 9.39
N PRO A 97 16.49 -9.73 9.58
CA PRO A 97 17.03 -10.47 10.72
C PRO A 97 16.42 -9.98 12.05
N LYS A 98 16.10 -10.91 12.97
CA LYS A 98 15.44 -10.59 14.27
C LYS A 98 16.09 -9.44 15.06
N PRO A 99 17.43 -9.30 15.15
CA PRO A 99 18.07 -8.20 15.87
C PRO A 99 17.73 -6.82 15.29
N ASP A 100 17.63 -6.73 13.98
CA ASP A 100 17.39 -5.46 13.27
C ASP A 100 15.94 -5.02 13.43
N ALA A 101 15.00 -5.97 13.38
CA ALA A 101 13.58 -5.69 13.54
C ALA A 101 13.23 -5.15 14.94
N ALA A 102 13.86 -5.68 16.00
CA ALA A 102 13.57 -5.26 17.38
C ALA A 102 13.89 -3.77 17.63
N ASN A 103 15.03 -3.30 17.10
CA ASN A 103 15.44 -1.90 17.23
C ASN A 103 14.50 -0.98 16.44
N ILE A 104 14.14 -1.38 15.21
CA ILE A 104 13.18 -0.64 14.37
C ILE A 104 11.84 -0.50 15.08
N PHE A 105 11.29 -1.58 15.62
CA PHE A 105 10.00 -1.51 16.34
C PHE A 105 10.08 -0.70 17.63
N THR A 106 11.20 -0.78 18.35
CA THR A 106 11.40 0.02 19.55
C THR A 106 11.43 1.51 19.22
N PHE A 107 12.10 1.90 18.15
CA PHE A 107 12.19 3.29 17.72
C PHE A 107 10.85 3.83 17.17
N TYR A 108 10.26 3.15 16.20
CA TYR A 108 9.06 3.66 15.51
C TYR A 108 7.77 3.47 16.34
N MET A 109 7.72 2.44 17.19
CA MET A 109 6.50 2.06 17.93
C MET A 109 6.67 2.18 19.47
N GLY A 110 7.77 2.77 19.94
CA GLY A 110 8.07 2.95 21.36
C GLY A 110 7.71 4.32 21.92
N LYS A 111 8.10 4.55 23.19
CA LYS A 111 7.76 5.74 23.98
C LYS A 111 8.70 6.95 23.75
N ASN A 112 9.68 6.84 22.86
CA ASN A 112 10.70 7.85 22.54
C ASN A 112 10.16 8.98 21.64
N THR A 113 9.03 9.59 22.01
CA THR A 113 8.36 10.61 21.19
C THR A 113 9.25 11.79 20.79
N PRO A 114 10.08 12.39 21.68
CA PRO A 114 10.93 13.52 21.30
C PRO A 114 11.95 13.15 20.22
N GLU A 115 12.69 12.07 20.43
CA GLU A 115 13.72 11.58 19.50
C GLU A 115 13.12 11.20 18.13
N ARG A 116 11.97 10.52 18.14
CA ARG A 116 11.27 10.16 16.91
C ARG A 116 10.79 11.40 16.15
N LYS A 117 10.32 12.43 16.86
CA LYS A 117 9.95 13.71 16.24
C LYS A 117 11.15 14.36 15.56
N ASP A 118 12.27 14.47 16.26
CA ASP A 118 13.48 15.10 15.72
C ASP A 118 14.00 14.35 14.49
N TYR A 119 13.98 13.01 14.54
CA TYR A 119 14.30 12.18 13.39
C TYR A 119 13.38 12.41 12.19
N ILE A 120 12.06 12.46 12.40
CA ILE A 120 11.09 12.71 11.33
C ILE A 120 11.35 14.09 10.71
N MET A 121 11.56 15.12 11.53
CA MET A 121 11.84 16.47 11.05
C MET A 121 13.13 16.55 10.23
N GLY A 122 14.18 15.84 10.65
CA GLY A 122 15.46 15.80 9.94
C GLY A 122 15.43 15.03 8.62
N ASN A 123 14.45 14.13 8.44
CA ASN A 123 14.30 13.28 7.24
C ASN A 123 13.04 13.62 6.43
N LEU A 124 12.33 14.69 6.76
CA LEU A 124 11.10 15.07 6.08
C LEU A 124 11.44 15.55 4.67
N VAL A 125 11.15 14.72 3.66
CA VAL A 125 11.23 15.13 2.26
C VAL A 125 9.94 15.87 1.92
N VAL A 126 10.04 17.19 1.79
CA VAL A 126 8.94 18.02 1.29
C VAL A 126 9.04 18.04 -0.23
N PRO A 127 7.99 17.63 -0.98
CA PRO A 127 7.97 17.83 -2.42
C PRO A 127 8.13 19.32 -2.71
N VAL A 128 9.03 19.67 -3.61
CA VAL A 128 9.13 21.06 -4.08
C VAL A 128 7.83 21.35 -4.82
N GLU A 129 7.02 22.27 -4.29
CA GLU A 129 5.87 22.80 -5.03
C GLU A 129 6.42 23.65 -6.18
N GLU A 130 6.10 23.28 -7.43
CA GLU A 130 6.30 24.14 -8.62
C GLU A 130 5.18 25.17 -8.75
#